data_AF-A0A1F3P054-F1
#
_entry.id   AF-A0A1F3P054-F1
#
_cell.length_a   1.000
_cell.length_b   1.000
_cell.length_c   1.000
_cell.angle_alpha   90.00
_cell.angle_beta   90.00
_cell.angle_gamma   90.00
#
_symmetry.space_group_name_H-M   'P 1'
#
loop_
_entity.id
_entity.type
_entity.pdbx_description
1 polymer ?
#
loop_
_entity_poly.entity_id
_entity_poly.type
_entity_poly.pdbx_seq_one_letter_code
_entity_poly.pdbx_strand_id
1 'polypeptide(L)' 'MKKSIVLTPEQTQVFSRFKDFGFESDKAILDHAITLIKQEISKHRKAEKKTHPKAGCMKGTFKMSADFNAPLGDFNEYMQ' A
#
# COMPACT_ATOMS: atom_id res chain seq x y z
N MET A 1 6.83 -21.47 -24.54
CA MET A 1 5.70 -21.23 -25.46
C MET A 1 5.50 -19.73 -25.63
N LYS A 2 5.83 -19.16 -26.79
CA LYS A 2 5.59 -17.73 -27.07
C LYS A 2 4.14 -17.60 -27.57
N LYS A 3 3.29 -16.87 -26.84
CA LYS A 3 1.94 -16.52 -27.31
C LYS A 3 2.09 -15.42 -28.37
N SER A 4 1.84 -15.73 -29.64
CA SER A 4 1.76 -14.73 -30.70
C SER A 4 0.39 -14.05 -30.61
N ILE A 5 0.38 -12.78 -30.23
CA ILE A 5 -0.82 -11.95 -30.20
C ILE A 5 -1.04 -11.44 -31.62
N VAL A 6 -2.18 -11.80 -32.24
CA VAL A 6 -2.56 -11.29 -33.56
C VAL A 6 -3.23 -9.94 -33.37
N LEU A 7 -2.57 -8.88 -33.82
CA LEU A 7 -3.08 -7.51 -33.74
C LEU A 7 -4.08 -7.25 -34.87
N THR A 8 -5.15 -6.51 -34.60
CA THR A 8 -6.12 -6.09 -35.62
C THR A 8 -5.49 -5.03 -36.55
N PRO A 9 -6.05 -4.82 -37.76
CA PRO A 9 -5.49 -3.87 -38.73
C PRO A 9 -5.37 -2.44 -38.18
N GLU A 10 -6.33 -2.03 -37.35
CA GLU A 10 -6.37 -0.72 -36.70
C GLU A 10 -5.23 -0.54 -35.69
N GLN A 11 -4.96 -1.58 -34.88
CA GLN A 11 -3.85 -1.59 -33.93
C GLN A 11 -2.50 -1.55 -34.66
N THR A 12 -2.40 -2.23 -35.81
CA THR A 12 -1.19 -2.27 -36.63
C THR A 12 -0.79 -0.87 -37.15
N GLN A 13 -1.78 -0.05 -37.54
CA GLN A 13 -1.57 1.31 -38.05
C GLN A 13 -1.13 2.29 -36.95
N VAL A 14 -1.64 2.10 -35.73
CA VAL A 14 -1.21 2.86 -34.56
C VAL A 14 0.23 2.49 -34.18
N PHE A 15 0.55 1.19 -34.15
CA PHE A 15 1.91 0.71 -33.87
C PHE A 15 2.93 1.14 -34.92
N SER A 16 2.57 1.20 -36.21
CA SER A 16 3.47 1.72 -37.24
C SER A 16 3.79 3.20 -37.01
N ARG A 17 2.79 4.01 -36.66
CA ARG A 17 2.97 5.44 -36.35
C ARG A 17 3.85 5.64 -35.11
N PHE A 18 3.75 4.75 -34.12
CA PHE A 18 4.59 4.81 -32.92
C PHE A 18 6.04 4.37 -33.17
N LYS A 19 6.30 3.50 -34.15
CA LYS A 19 7.68 3.14 -34.53
C LYS A 19 8.44 4.30 -35.16
N ASP A 20 7.73 5.20 -35.83
CA ASP A 20 8.31 6.40 -36.46
C ASP A 20 8.72 7.45 -35.42
N PHE A 21 8.11 7.41 -34.23
CA PHE A 21 8.62 8.10 -33.05
C PHE A 21 9.80 7.31 -32.50
N GLY A 22 10.95 7.42 -33.16
CA GLY A 22 12.24 6.97 -32.64
C GLY A 22 12.54 7.68 -31.33
N PHE A 23 12.01 7.13 -30.23
CA PHE A 23 12.22 7.65 -28.89
C PHE A 23 13.56 7.12 -28.38
N GLU A 24 14.65 7.69 -28.91
CA GLU A 24 15.95 7.62 -28.26
C GLU A 24 15.90 8.56 -27.07
N SER A 25 15.34 8.10 -25.95
CA SER A 25 15.46 8.84 -24.71
C SER A 25 16.89 8.81 -24.23
N ASP A 26 17.44 10.00 -23.95
CA ASP A 26 18.71 10.12 -23.26
C ASP A 26 18.67 9.26 -21.98
N LYS A 27 19.69 8.42 -21.77
CA LYS A 27 19.77 7.53 -20.60
C LYS A 27 19.54 8.29 -19.29
N ALA A 28 19.97 9.54 -19.22
CA ALA A 28 19.75 10.44 -18.09
C ALA A 28 18.25 10.68 -17.80
N ILE A 29 17.43 10.86 -18.83
CA ILE A 29 15.97 11.05 -18.69
C ILE A 29 15.33 9.75 -18.19
N LEU A 30 15.76 8.61 -18.75
CA LEU A 30 15.26 7.31 -18.34
C LEU A 30 15.62 6.98 -16.88
N ASP A 31 16.86 7.23 -16.47
CA ASP A 31 17.33 7.03 -15.10
C ASP A 31 16.60 7.94 -14.11
N HIS A 32 16.35 9.19 -14.51
CA HIS A 32 15.55 10.12 -13.72
C HIS A 32 14.09 9.64 -13.57
N ALA A 33 13.46 9.20 -14.66
CA ALA A 33 12.09 8.64 -14.62
C ALA A 33 11.99 7.40 -13.73
N ILE A 34 12.98 6.49 -13.83
CA ILE A 34 13.07 5.30 -12.96
C ILE A 34 13.19 5.70 -11.49
N THR A 35 13.97 6.75 -11.19
CA THR A 35 14.15 7.26 -9.83
C THR A 35 12.84 7.81 -9.26
N LEU A 36 12.11 8.61 -10.02
CA LEU A 36 10.80 9.15 -9.61
C LEU A 36 9.80 8.03 -9.32
N ILE A 37 9.73 7.02 -10.19
CA ILE A 37 8.85 5.85 -10.01
C ILE A 37 9.20 5.10 -8.72
N LYS A 38 10.49 4.84 -8.45
CA LYS A 38 10.94 4.18 -7.22
C LYS A 38 10.58 4.96 -5.96
N GLN A 39 10.75 6.29 -5.99
CA GLN A 39 10.38 7.16 -4.88
C GLN A 39 8.89 7.08 -4.60
N GLU A 40 8.05 7.15 -5.64
CA GLU A 40 6.61 7.12 -5.49
C GLU A 40 6.13 5.78 -4.91
N ILE A 41 6.60 4.65 -5.46
CA ILE A 41 6.31 3.31 -4.93
C ILE A 41 6.72 3.19 -3.45
N SER A 42 7.86 3.77 -3.06
CA SER A 42 8.35 3.71 -1.68
C SER A 42 7.49 4.49 -0.68
N LYS A 43 6.92 5.63 -1.11
CA LYS A 43 6.01 6.45 -0.29
C LYS A 43 4.71 5.68 -0.03
N HIS A 44 4.13 5.08 -1.08
CA HIS A 44 2.89 4.29 -0.97
C HIS A 44 3.10 3.02 -0.13
N ARG A 45 4.24 2.33 -0.27
CA ARG A 45 4.55 1.13 0.56
C ARG A 45 4.76 1.42 2.04
N LYS A 46 5.20 2.62 2.42
CA LYS A 46 5.38 2.98 3.84
C LYS A 46 4.06 3.31 4.53
N ALA A 47 3.08 3.84 3.80
CA ALA A 47 1.74 4.11 4.34
C ALA A 47 0.98 2.83 4.73
N GLU A 48 1.28 1.70 4.08
CA GLU A 48 0.59 0.43 4.33
C GLU A 48 1.10 -0.36 5.56
N LYS A 49 2.29 -0.04 6.07
CA LYS A 49 2.76 -0.64 7.32
C LYS A 49 2.07 0.05 8.49
N LYS A 50 0.84 -0.37 8.78
CA LYS A 50 0.14 -0.07 10.04
C LYS A 50 1.13 -0.35 11.17
N THR A 51 1.56 0.70 11.86
CA THR A 51 2.35 0.55 13.08
C THR A 51 1.47 -0.20 14.07
N HIS A 52 1.67 -1.51 14.19
CA HIS A 52 1.02 -2.27 15.25
C HIS A 52 1.33 -1.58 16.58
N PRO A 53 0.33 -1.30 17.42
CA PRO A 53 0.60 -0.78 18.74
C PRO A 53 1.56 -1.73 19.43
N LYS A 54 2.75 -1.22 19.81
CA LYS A 54 3.73 -2.04 20.52
C LYS A 54 3.10 -2.38 21.88
N ALA A 55 2.92 -3.67 22.13
CA ALA A 55 2.45 -4.14 23.43
C ALA A 55 3.36 -3.59 24.54
N GLY A 56 2.77 -3.12 25.64
CA GLY A 56 3.52 -2.61 26.79
C GLY A 56 3.83 -1.10 26.79
N CYS A 57 3.49 -0.33 25.75
CA CYS A 57 3.67 1.14 25.76
C CYS A 57 2.75 1.89 26.74
N MET A 58 1.71 1.24 27.26
CA MET A 58 0.73 1.87 28.17
C MET A 58 0.85 1.37 29.62
N LYS A 59 1.92 0.63 29.96
CA LYS A 59 2.11 0.13 31.33
C LYS A 59 2.31 1.33 32.27
N GLY A 60 1.39 1.50 33.22
CA GLY A 60 1.43 2.61 34.19
C GLY A 60 0.71 3.89 33.74
N THR A 61 0.14 3.93 32.53
CA THR A 61 -0.67 5.09 32.07
C THR A 61 -2.01 5.17 32.78
N PHE A 62 -2.56 4.03 33.20
CA PHE A 62 -3.84 3.95 33.90
C PHE A 62 -3.63 3.42 35.31
N LYS A 63 -4.23 4.10 36.29
CA LYS A 63 -4.37 3.59 37.65
C LYS A 63 -5.74 2.94 37.75
N MET A 64 -5.78 1.63 37.94
CA MET A 64 -7.05 0.93 38.16
C MET A 64 -7.66 1.36 39.49
N SER A 65 -8.98 1.48 39.50
CA SER A 65 -9.76 1.69 40.71
C SER A 65 -9.65 0.46 41.61
N ALA A 66 -9.78 0.66 42.93
CA ALA A 66 -9.63 -0.41 43.93
C ALA A 66 -10.68 -1.52 43.81
N ASP A 67 -11.80 -1.21 43.16
CA ASP A 67 -12.95 -2.07 42.89
C ASP A 67 -12.91 -2.79 41.54
N PHE A 68 -11.82 -2.67 40.77
CA PHE A 68 -11.73 -3.35 39.46
C PHE A 68 -11.94 -4.87 39.54
N ASN A 69 -11.52 -5.49 40.65
CA ASN A 69 -11.70 -6.92 40.91
C ASN A 69 -12.98 -7.24 41.72
N ALA A 70 -13.84 -6.25 41.97
CA ALA A 70 -15.08 -6.50 42.67
C ALA A 70 -15.97 -7.46 41.86
N PRO A 71 -16.72 -8.35 42.52
CA PRO A 71 -17.65 -9.23 41.83
C PRO A 71 -18.66 -8.40 41.05
N LEU A 72 -18.93 -8.79 39.80
CA LEU A 72 -19.93 -8.17 38.92
C LEU A 72 -21.36 -8.56 39.33
N GLY A 73 -21.67 -8.55 40.62
CA GLY A 73 -22.96 -9.01 41.17
C GLY A 73 -24.15 -8.29 40.53
N ASP A 74 -24.00 -6.99 40.30
CA ASP A 74 -25.04 -6.12 39.74
C ASP A 74 -25.27 -6.35 38.23
N PHE A 75 -24.37 -7.05 37.52
CA PHE A 75 -24.58 -7.34 36.09
C PHE A 75 -25.62 -8.44 35.85
N ASN A 76 -25.88 -9.28 36.85
CA ASN A 76 -26.87 -10.36 36.74
C ASN A 76 -28.32 -9.84 36.81
N GLU A 77 -28.55 -8.70 37.46
CA GLU A 77 -29.88 -8.06 37.52
C GLU A 77 -30.24 -7.36 36.20
N TYR A 78 -29.25 -6.87 35.45
CA TYR A 78 -29.47 -6.20 34.16
C TYR A 78 -29.66 -7.13 32.96
N MET A 79 -29.40 -8.44 33.12
CA MET A 79 -29.51 -9.45 32.06
C MET A 79 -30.80 -10.30 32.14
N GLN A 80 -31.74 -9.94 33.03
CA GLN A 80 -33.05 -10.60 33.18
C GLN A 80 -34.16 -9.90 32.38
#